data_AF-A0A836WJ56-F1
#
_entry.id   AF-A0A836WJ56-F1
#
_cell.length_a   1.000
_cell.length_b   1.000
_cell.length_c   1.000
_cell.angle_alpha   90.00
_cell.angle_beta   90.00
_cell.angle_gamma   90.00
#
_symmetry.space_group_name_H-M   'P 1'
#
loop_
_entity.id
_entity.type
_entity.pdbx_description
1 polymer ?
#
loop_
_entity_poly.entity_id
_entity_poly.type
_entity_poly.pdbx_seq_one_letter_code
_entity_poly.pdbx_strand_id
1 'polypeptide(L)'
;MSYEDLIRRAERLLGRDPEAAAVVYLRAVEDNHNRGEAYYGLGRAYATLGKVEEAWGAFRRAAELMPYDATAYHNLGVMAFRSGRLEDAQDALRRAVELKGDYPEALYALGRAYEEDGWLVDARLAFTKALRTKPGWDKVREALVRVESKISKPGALGRYRRILVVMDQGVGNAVMLTPALRALKELLPEAEIVVLGRKPSVEVLDGLGVKVITEPEDDTSYDIGFYTVWSADYERAFGRKLRKQCGGRLYKVQMDDPDLHESEYHMKIPRLMGYSGPTPEPYCPLRDVDVPWGEEEKVVALSDTTLDHPAWRRKRWPYFKELAWKLVERGYKVALIGGPSEAARFDPEGWPEVYNLLGRYDIPGTAGALKRCCLFIGNDSGPAHMAGALGVPTFVFFGPTRISKNIPLGPRVRAISKNLPCSPCQYTPRWEACG
;
A
#
# COMPACT_ATOMS: atom_id res chain seq x y z
N MET A 1 -52.81 3.17 -16.93
CA MET A 1 -51.71 4.16 -16.85
C MET A 1 -50.46 3.44 -17.30
N SER A 2 -49.56 4.06 -18.07
CA SER A 2 -48.29 3.40 -18.40
C SER A 2 -47.39 3.28 -17.17
N TYR A 3 -46.36 2.43 -17.22
CA TYR A 3 -45.33 2.36 -16.18
C TYR A 3 -44.70 3.75 -15.94
N GLU A 4 -44.37 4.48 -17.01
CA GLU A 4 -43.79 5.81 -16.92
C GLU A 4 -44.75 6.82 -16.26
N ASP A 5 -46.06 6.68 -16.47
CA ASP A 5 -47.06 7.50 -15.76
C ASP A 5 -47.12 7.18 -14.27
N LEU A 6 -47.00 5.89 -13.90
CA LEU A 6 -46.96 5.45 -12.51
C LEU A 6 -45.74 6.02 -11.80
N ILE A 7 -44.54 5.90 -12.40
CA ILE A 7 -43.30 6.46 -11.82
C ILE A 7 -43.40 7.98 -11.68
N ARG A 8 -43.83 8.71 -12.73
CA ARG A 8 -44.01 10.18 -12.64
C ARG A 8 -45.04 10.59 -11.59
N ARG A 9 -46.09 9.80 -11.40
CA ARG A 9 -47.08 10.04 -10.35
C ARG A 9 -46.48 9.80 -8.96
N ALA A 10 -45.78 8.69 -8.77
CA ALA A 10 -45.17 8.32 -7.50
C ALA A 10 -44.09 9.32 -7.06
N GLU A 11 -43.21 9.75 -7.97
CA GLU A 11 -42.18 10.77 -7.67
C GLU A 11 -42.80 12.11 -7.21
N ARG A 12 -43.91 12.53 -7.82
CA ARG A 12 -44.63 13.75 -7.39
C ARG A 12 -45.26 13.60 -6.00
N LEU A 13 -45.66 12.39 -5.62
CA LEU A 13 -46.25 12.11 -4.32
C LEU A 13 -45.20 11.97 -3.23
N LEU A 14 -43.99 11.48 -3.54
CA LEU A 14 -42.99 11.11 -2.53
C LEU A 14 -42.67 12.21 -1.51
N GLY A 15 -42.62 13.47 -1.92
CA GLY A 15 -42.38 14.61 -1.02
C GLY A 15 -43.62 15.17 -0.31
N ARG A 16 -44.83 14.72 -0.67
CA ARG A 16 -46.11 15.24 -0.18
C ARG A 16 -46.92 14.22 0.61
N ASP A 17 -46.89 12.97 0.17
CA ASP A 17 -47.64 11.82 0.67
C ASP A 17 -46.84 10.54 0.36
N PRO A 18 -45.84 10.21 1.20
CA PRO A 18 -44.99 9.05 0.99
C PRO A 18 -45.74 7.72 1.08
N GLU A 19 -46.84 7.63 1.84
CA GLU A 19 -47.74 6.49 1.86
C GLU A 19 -48.40 6.26 0.49
N ALA A 20 -49.00 7.31 -0.10
CA ALA A 20 -49.59 7.21 -1.42
C ALA A 20 -48.53 6.94 -2.50
N ALA A 21 -47.33 7.52 -2.37
CA ALA A 21 -46.22 7.21 -3.25
C ALA A 21 -45.85 5.71 -3.20
N ALA A 22 -45.75 5.12 -2.00
CA ALA A 22 -45.48 3.70 -1.83
C ALA A 22 -46.53 2.82 -2.51
N VAL A 23 -47.82 3.16 -2.39
CA VAL A 23 -48.90 2.43 -3.08
C VAL A 23 -48.75 2.50 -4.60
N VAL A 24 -48.40 3.66 -5.15
CA VAL A 24 -48.20 3.81 -6.60
C VAL A 24 -46.95 3.07 -7.08
N TYR A 25 -45.85 3.09 -6.31
CA TYR A 25 -44.66 2.30 -6.63
C TYR A 25 -44.91 0.79 -6.54
N LEU A 26 -45.68 0.31 -5.56
CA LEU A 26 -46.07 -1.10 -5.46
C LEU A 26 -46.81 -1.56 -6.72
N ARG A 27 -47.77 -0.76 -7.21
CA ARG A 27 -48.44 -1.03 -8.49
C ARG A 27 -47.46 -1.06 -9.66
N ALA A 28 -46.49 -0.14 -9.69
CA ALA A 28 -45.46 -0.13 -10.74
C ALA A 28 -44.56 -1.37 -10.70
N VAL A 29 -44.30 -1.92 -9.51
CA VAL A 29 -43.57 -3.18 -9.32
C VAL A 29 -44.42 -4.38 -9.78
N GLU A 30 -45.71 -4.41 -9.45
CA GLU A 30 -46.65 -5.47 -9.85
C GLU A 30 -46.88 -5.49 -11.38
N ASP A 31 -47.04 -4.33 -12.00
CA ASP A 31 -47.30 -4.22 -13.44
C ASP A 31 -46.05 -4.56 -14.29
N ASN A 32 -44.84 -4.47 -13.73
CA ASN A 32 -43.60 -4.76 -14.46
C ASN A 32 -42.45 -5.16 -13.52
N HIS A 33 -42.34 -6.48 -13.26
CA HIS A 33 -41.53 -7.09 -12.20
C HIS A 33 -40.00 -6.89 -12.33
N ASN A 34 -39.50 -6.27 -13.40
CA ASN A 34 -38.07 -6.25 -13.76
C ASN A 34 -37.45 -4.85 -13.92
N ARG A 35 -38.04 -3.80 -13.31
CA ARG A 35 -37.46 -2.45 -13.33
C ARG A 35 -37.04 -1.99 -11.94
N GLY A 36 -35.73 -1.83 -11.73
CA GLY A 36 -35.15 -1.45 -10.45
C GLY A 36 -35.54 -0.06 -9.94
N GLU A 37 -35.92 0.87 -10.83
CA GLU A 37 -36.36 2.22 -10.47
C GLU A 37 -37.62 2.23 -9.59
N ALA A 38 -38.58 1.34 -9.87
CA ALA A 38 -39.80 1.23 -9.09
C ALA A 38 -39.52 0.74 -7.67
N TYR A 39 -38.67 -0.28 -7.54
CA TYR A 39 -38.17 -0.76 -6.24
C TYR A 39 -37.36 0.29 -5.49
N TYR A 40 -36.54 1.08 -6.20
CA TYR A 40 -35.78 2.17 -5.61
C TYR A 40 -36.70 3.28 -5.06
N GLY A 41 -37.70 3.68 -5.85
CA GLY A 41 -38.73 4.63 -5.42
C GLY A 41 -39.54 4.12 -4.23
N LEU A 42 -39.92 2.83 -4.25
CA LEU A 42 -40.58 2.17 -3.13
C LEU A 42 -39.72 2.19 -1.86
N GLY A 43 -38.44 1.88 -1.99
CA GLY A 43 -37.48 1.96 -0.87
C GLY A 43 -37.36 3.38 -0.31
N ARG A 44 -37.33 4.41 -1.16
CA ARG A 44 -37.33 5.82 -0.73
C ARG A 44 -38.61 6.19 0.02
N ALA A 45 -39.76 5.72 -0.46
CA ALA A 45 -41.04 5.95 0.22
C ALA A 45 -41.03 5.30 1.60
N TYR A 46 -40.71 4.01 1.70
CA TYR A 46 -40.61 3.32 2.99
C TYR A 46 -39.57 3.92 3.94
N ALA A 47 -38.42 4.36 3.44
CA ALA A 47 -37.41 5.04 4.26
C ALA A 47 -37.92 6.38 4.83
N THR A 48 -38.71 7.12 4.06
CA THR A 48 -39.36 8.37 4.51
C THR A 48 -40.40 8.10 5.60
N LEU A 49 -41.10 6.96 5.50
CA LEU A 49 -42.08 6.48 6.48
C LEU A 49 -41.45 5.84 7.73
N GLY A 50 -40.12 5.71 7.80
CA GLY A 50 -39.45 5.01 8.90
C GLY A 50 -39.63 3.49 8.88
N LYS A 51 -40.17 2.92 7.80
CA LYS A 51 -40.36 1.48 7.59
C LYS A 51 -39.04 0.85 7.13
N VAL A 52 -38.11 0.68 8.07
CA VAL A 52 -36.70 0.36 7.77
C VAL A 52 -36.55 -1.00 7.09
N GLU A 53 -37.28 -2.02 7.54
CA GLU A 53 -37.20 -3.38 6.98
C GLU A 53 -37.75 -3.45 5.56
N GLU A 54 -38.91 -2.84 5.32
CA GLU A 54 -39.50 -2.78 3.99
C GLU A 54 -38.64 -1.94 3.03
N ALA A 55 -38.04 -0.85 3.52
CA ALA A 55 -37.10 -0.05 2.75
C ALA A 55 -35.85 -0.84 2.38
N TRP A 56 -35.27 -1.58 3.32
CA TRP A 56 -34.12 -2.45 3.08
C TRP A 56 -34.45 -3.51 2.01
N GLY A 57 -35.60 -4.19 2.13
CA GLY A 57 -36.03 -5.19 1.16
C GLY A 57 -36.23 -4.62 -0.25
N ALA A 58 -36.83 -3.44 -0.35
CA ALA A 58 -37.03 -2.74 -1.63
C ALA A 58 -35.71 -2.26 -2.23
N PHE A 59 -34.81 -1.66 -1.44
CA PHE A 59 -33.49 -1.25 -1.92
C PHE A 59 -32.60 -2.44 -2.30
N ARG A 60 -32.73 -3.59 -1.63
CA ARG A 60 -32.02 -4.81 -2.01
C ARG A 60 -32.42 -5.27 -3.41
N ARG A 61 -33.73 -5.33 -3.70
CA ARG A 61 -34.21 -5.64 -5.05
C ARG A 61 -33.81 -4.58 -6.07
N ALA A 62 -33.81 -3.30 -5.70
CA ALA A 62 -33.31 -2.24 -6.57
C ALA A 62 -31.83 -2.44 -6.93
N ALA A 63 -30.97 -2.76 -5.97
CA ALA A 63 -29.53 -2.98 -6.18
C ALA A 63 -29.22 -4.24 -7.00
N GLU A 64 -30.02 -5.30 -6.87
CA GLU A 64 -29.93 -6.51 -7.71
C GLU A 64 -30.28 -6.21 -9.17
N LEU A 65 -31.33 -5.41 -9.41
CA LEU A 65 -31.78 -5.02 -10.75
C LEU A 65 -30.93 -3.91 -11.37
N MET A 66 -30.22 -3.12 -10.54
CA MET A 66 -29.36 -2.02 -10.96
C MET A 66 -27.95 -2.18 -10.37
N PRO A 67 -27.17 -3.19 -10.81
CA PRO A 67 -25.90 -3.57 -10.19
C PRO A 67 -24.77 -2.51 -10.34
N TYR A 68 -25.02 -1.45 -11.11
CA TYR A 68 -24.11 -0.33 -11.34
C TYR A 68 -24.61 1.00 -10.75
N ASP A 69 -25.74 1.01 -10.03
CA ASP A 69 -26.27 2.21 -9.39
C ASP A 69 -25.71 2.37 -7.97
N ALA A 70 -24.74 3.29 -7.81
CA ALA A 70 -24.11 3.55 -6.51
C ALA A 70 -25.11 4.06 -5.45
N THR A 71 -26.18 4.77 -5.85
CA THR A 71 -27.16 5.36 -4.94
C THR A 71 -28.08 4.30 -4.36
N ALA A 72 -28.45 3.29 -5.15
CA ALA A 72 -29.21 2.13 -4.68
C ALA A 72 -28.43 1.37 -3.59
N TYR A 73 -27.14 1.09 -3.83
CA TYR A 73 -26.26 0.46 -2.84
C TYR A 73 -26.04 1.33 -1.59
N HIS A 74 -25.90 2.66 -1.76
CA HIS A 74 -25.81 3.58 -0.62
C HIS A 74 -27.05 3.48 0.28
N ASN A 75 -28.25 3.58 -0.30
CA ASN A 75 -29.49 3.56 0.46
C ASN A 75 -29.77 2.19 1.07
N LEU A 76 -29.45 1.10 0.36
CA LEU A 76 -29.46 -0.25 0.90
C LEU A 76 -28.59 -0.34 2.17
N GLY A 77 -27.35 0.15 2.09
CA GLY A 77 -26.43 0.12 3.20
C GLY A 77 -26.83 1.01 4.38
N VAL A 78 -27.41 2.19 4.12
CA VAL A 78 -27.96 3.04 5.19
C VAL A 78 -29.15 2.36 5.88
N MET A 79 -30.04 1.68 5.14
CA MET A 79 -31.14 0.94 5.77
C MET A 79 -30.65 -0.29 6.54
N ALA A 80 -29.65 -1.00 6.01
CA ALA A 80 -29.01 -2.11 6.71
C ALA A 80 -28.39 -1.64 8.04
N PHE A 81 -27.67 -0.52 8.03
CA PHE A 81 -27.10 0.09 9.23
C PHE A 81 -28.18 0.45 10.26
N ARG A 82 -29.27 1.11 9.83
CA ARG A 82 -30.40 1.45 10.71
C ARG A 82 -31.11 0.24 11.32
N SER A 83 -31.01 -0.91 10.66
CA SER A 83 -31.60 -2.18 11.14
C SER A 83 -30.61 -3.01 11.97
N GLY A 84 -29.40 -2.49 12.26
CA GLY A 84 -28.36 -3.23 12.98
C GLY A 84 -27.64 -4.31 12.16
N ARG A 85 -27.90 -4.41 10.85
CA ARG A 85 -27.20 -5.35 9.95
C ARG A 85 -25.87 -4.74 9.49
N LEU A 86 -24.89 -4.72 10.40
CA LEU A 86 -23.63 -4.01 10.18
C LEU A 86 -22.81 -4.59 9.02
N GLU A 87 -22.75 -5.92 8.87
CA GLU A 87 -22.04 -6.57 7.75
C GLU A 87 -22.68 -6.23 6.39
N ASP A 88 -24.00 -6.39 6.27
CA ASP A 88 -24.75 -6.01 5.06
C ASP A 88 -24.57 -4.52 4.72
N ALA A 89 -24.52 -3.67 5.76
CA ALA A 89 -24.26 -2.24 5.59
C ALA A 89 -22.87 -1.99 5.01
N GLN A 90 -21.84 -2.63 5.56
CA GLN A 90 -20.46 -2.51 5.08
C GLN A 90 -20.34 -2.99 3.63
N ASP A 91 -20.96 -4.12 3.28
CA ASP A 91 -20.93 -4.66 1.92
C ASP A 91 -21.60 -3.74 0.91
N ALA A 92 -22.83 -3.29 1.20
CA ALA A 92 -23.57 -2.39 0.32
C ALA A 92 -22.86 -1.03 0.18
N LEU A 93 -22.38 -0.45 1.28
CA LEU A 93 -21.71 0.87 1.24
C LEU A 93 -20.35 0.80 0.55
N ARG A 94 -19.59 -0.29 0.71
CA ARG A 94 -18.38 -0.50 -0.09
C ARG A 94 -18.68 -0.58 -1.57
N ARG A 95 -19.73 -1.31 -1.94
CA ARG A 95 -20.14 -1.40 -3.35
C ARG A 95 -20.52 -0.03 -3.91
N ALA A 96 -21.20 0.81 -3.13
CA ALA A 96 -21.49 2.19 -3.52
C ALA A 96 -20.22 3.01 -3.77
N VAL A 97 -19.21 2.89 -2.91
CA VAL A 97 -17.91 3.58 -3.03
C VAL A 97 -17.06 3.03 -4.19
N GLU A 98 -17.13 1.74 -4.48
CA GLU A 98 -16.48 1.15 -5.65
C GLU A 98 -17.06 1.67 -6.96
N LEU A 99 -18.39 1.78 -7.03
CA LEU A 99 -19.10 2.29 -8.20
C LEU A 99 -18.92 3.80 -8.37
N LYS A 100 -18.85 4.54 -7.26
CA LYS A 100 -18.63 5.99 -7.23
C LYS A 100 -17.55 6.33 -6.22
N GLY A 101 -16.30 6.41 -6.71
CA GLY A 101 -15.12 6.67 -5.88
C GLY A 101 -15.14 7.99 -5.10
N ASP A 102 -15.92 8.97 -5.57
CA ASP A 102 -16.12 10.30 -4.98
C ASP A 102 -17.54 10.44 -4.40
N TYR A 103 -17.86 9.60 -3.43
CA TYR A 103 -19.17 9.56 -2.77
C TYR A 103 -19.02 9.79 -1.25
N PRO A 104 -18.94 11.06 -0.81
CA PRO A 104 -18.60 11.37 0.58
C PRO A 104 -19.69 10.86 1.55
N GLU A 105 -20.97 10.90 1.16
CA GLU A 105 -22.07 10.39 1.98
C GLU A 105 -21.97 8.89 2.22
N ALA A 106 -21.64 8.10 1.19
CA ALA A 106 -21.40 6.67 1.32
C ALA A 106 -20.16 6.37 2.17
N LEU A 107 -19.08 7.15 2.01
CA LEU A 107 -17.89 7.02 2.85
C LEU A 107 -18.17 7.35 4.31
N TYR A 108 -18.98 8.38 4.59
CA TYR A 108 -19.41 8.69 5.95
C TYR A 108 -20.26 7.56 6.55
N ALA A 109 -21.25 7.08 5.81
CA ALA A 109 -22.09 5.97 6.27
C ALA A 109 -21.25 4.70 6.50
N LEU A 110 -20.29 4.41 5.61
CA LEU A 110 -19.38 3.27 5.74
C LEU A 110 -18.51 3.41 7.00
N GLY A 111 -17.96 4.60 7.25
CA GLY A 111 -17.20 4.88 8.45
C GLY A 111 -18.02 4.73 9.73
N ARG A 112 -19.30 5.11 9.70
CA ARG A 112 -20.23 4.87 10.82
C ARG A 112 -20.52 3.40 11.04
N ALA A 113 -20.73 2.63 9.97
CA ALA A 113 -20.95 1.19 10.06
C ALA A 113 -19.72 0.47 10.63
N TYR A 114 -18.51 0.84 10.19
CA TYR A 114 -17.27 0.32 10.76
C TYR A 114 -17.05 0.75 12.21
N GLU A 115 -17.34 1.99 12.55
CA GLU A 115 -17.20 2.48 13.92
C GLU A 115 -18.11 1.73 14.90
N GLU A 116 -19.36 1.47 14.50
CA GLU A 116 -20.34 0.73 15.31
C GLU A 116 -19.93 -0.73 15.49
N ASP A 117 -19.38 -1.34 14.43
CA ASP A 117 -18.91 -2.74 14.44
C ASP A 117 -17.52 -2.91 15.09
N GLY A 118 -16.86 -1.81 15.46
CA GLY A 118 -15.55 -1.80 16.13
C GLY A 118 -14.33 -1.89 15.21
N TRP A 119 -14.51 -1.80 13.89
CA TRP A 119 -13.43 -1.70 12.90
C TRP A 119 -12.88 -0.26 12.82
N LEU A 120 -12.21 0.18 13.89
CA LEU A 120 -11.83 1.59 14.08
C LEU A 120 -10.85 2.13 13.01
N VAL A 121 -9.91 1.31 12.52
CA VAL A 121 -8.96 1.72 11.46
C VAL A 121 -9.71 1.93 10.14
N ASP A 122 -10.64 1.04 9.82
CA ASP A 122 -11.48 1.11 8.62
C ASP A 122 -12.43 2.32 8.68
N ALA A 123 -12.97 2.61 9.87
CA ALA A 123 -13.77 3.81 10.12
C ALA A 123 -12.95 5.09 9.89
N ARG A 124 -11.74 5.16 10.45
CA ARG A 124 -10.80 6.27 10.24
C ARG A 124 -10.52 6.47 8.76
N LEU A 125 -10.17 5.41 8.03
CA LEU A 125 -9.91 5.43 6.60
C LEU A 125 -11.10 5.99 5.80
N ALA A 126 -12.31 5.53 6.11
CA ALA A 126 -13.53 5.98 5.44
C ALA A 126 -13.81 7.47 5.71
N PHE A 127 -13.68 7.94 6.97
CA PHE A 127 -13.85 9.34 7.32
C PHE A 127 -12.77 10.25 6.72
N THR A 128 -11.50 9.83 6.73
CA THR A 128 -10.41 10.57 6.08
C THR A 128 -10.69 10.72 4.59
N LYS A 129 -11.13 9.66 3.90
CA LYS A 129 -11.47 9.73 2.48
C LYS A 129 -12.69 10.65 2.24
N ALA A 130 -13.71 10.59 3.11
CA ALA A 130 -14.88 11.48 3.02
C ALA A 130 -14.50 12.96 3.17
N LEU A 131 -13.60 13.30 4.11
CA LEU A 131 -13.09 14.67 4.28
C LEU A 131 -12.21 15.12 3.11
N ARG A 132 -11.45 14.22 2.50
CA ARG A 132 -10.68 14.56 1.29
C ARG A 132 -11.61 14.98 0.15
N THR A 133 -12.73 14.29 -0.03
CA THR A 133 -13.77 14.65 -1.01
C THR A 133 -14.55 15.90 -0.60
N LYS A 134 -14.83 16.09 0.70
CA LYS A 134 -15.60 17.22 1.23
C LYS A 134 -14.94 17.81 2.50
N PRO A 135 -13.92 18.69 2.37
CA PRO A 135 -13.09 19.15 3.50
C PRO A 135 -13.83 19.93 4.59
N GLY A 136 -14.90 20.65 4.23
CA GLY A 136 -15.71 21.46 5.13
C GLY A 136 -16.81 20.71 5.88
N TRP A 137 -16.77 19.37 5.92
CA TRP A 137 -17.85 18.59 6.51
C TRP A 137 -17.62 18.32 8.02
N ASP A 138 -18.03 19.27 8.85
CA ASP A 138 -17.78 19.26 10.31
C ASP A 138 -18.24 17.97 10.99
N LYS A 139 -19.43 17.45 10.61
CA LYS A 139 -19.96 16.17 11.10
C LYS A 139 -19.01 14.98 10.88
N VAL A 140 -18.24 14.97 9.79
CA VAL A 140 -17.24 13.92 9.53
C VAL A 140 -15.96 14.19 10.30
N ARG A 141 -15.56 15.46 10.43
CA ARG A 141 -14.41 15.85 11.26
C ARG A 141 -14.59 15.43 12.71
N GLU A 142 -15.76 15.68 13.29
CA GLU A 142 -16.12 15.22 14.63
C GLU A 142 -16.10 13.69 14.74
N ALA A 143 -16.58 12.98 13.71
CA ALA A 143 -16.54 11.53 13.67
C ALA A 143 -15.11 10.97 13.61
N LEU A 144 -14.24 11.60 12.82
CA LEU A 144 -12.83 11.26 12.73
C LEU A 144 -12.13 11.47 14.08
N VAL A 145 -12.30 12.64 14.71
CA VAL A 145 -11.74 12.92 16.05
C VAL A 145 -12.20 11.90 17.09
N ARG A 146 -13.49 11.54 17.07
CA ARG A 146 -14.03 10.51 17.97
C ARG A 146 -13.39 9.14 17.74
N VAL A 147 -13.22 8.72 16.49
CA VAL A 147 -12.54 7.45 16.16
C VAL A 147 -11.06 7.48 16.53
N GLU A 148 -10.35 8.58 16.28
CA GLU A 148 -8.95 8.74 16.67
C GLU A 148 -8.77 8.66 18.18
N SER A 149 -9.68 9.26 18.96
CA SER A 149 -9.73 9.12 20.41
C SER A 149 -10.03 7.69 20.88
N LYS A 150 -10.78 6.89 20.11
CA LYS A 150 -10.98 5.46 20.40
C LYS A 150 -9.72 4.67 20.09
N ILE A 151 -9.07 4.91 18.95
CA ILE A 151 -7.84 4.22 18.51
C ILE A 151 -6.70 4.43 19.51
N SER A 152 -6.57 5.62 20.12
CA SER A 152 -5.49 5.90 21.07
C SER A 152 -5.62 5.17 22.41
N LYS A 153 -6.75 4.49 22.68
CA LYS A 153 -6.93 3.74 23.92
C LYS A 153 -6.19 2.39 23.83
N PRO A 154 -5.50 1.96 24.90
CA PRO A 154 -4.88 0.64 24.95
C PRO A 154 -5.88 -0.48 24.62
N GLY A 155 -5.47 -1.41 23.76
CA GLY A 155 -6.29 -2.56 23.37
C GLY A 155 -7.39 -2.26 22.34
N ALA A 156 -7.60 -1.01 21.92
CA ALA A 156 -8.64 -0.65 20.94
C ALA A 156 -8.49 -1.35 19.59
N LEU A 157 -7.28 -1.82 19.27
CA LEU A 157 -6.93 -2.48 18.03
C LEU A 157 -6.85 -4.01 18.15
N GLY A 158 -7.28 -4.60 19.28
CA GLY A 158 -7.15 -6.04 19.55
C GLY A 158 -7.90 -6.97 18.58
N ARG A 159 -8.75 -6.40 17.70
CA ARG A 159 -9.43 -7.09 16.61
C ARG A 159 -8.54 -7.28 15.38
N TYR A 160 -7.52 -6.45 15.19
CA TYR A 160 -6.57 -6.55 14.07
C TYR A 160 -5.45 -7.53 14.41
N ARG A 161 -5.71 -8.83 14.25
CA ARG A 161 -4.81 -9.92 14.63
C ARG A 161 -3.98 -10.44 13.46
N ARG A 162 -4.48 -10.35 12.23
CA ARG A 162 -3.78 -10.79 11.02
C ARG A 162 -3.80 -9.69 9.97
N ILE A 163 -2.64 -9.10 9.71
CA ILE A 163 -2.49 -7.90 8.88
C ILE A 163 -1.70 -8.26 7.63
N LEU A 164 -2.27 -7.99 6.46
CA LEU A 164 -1.58 -8.17 5.19
C LEU A 164 -0.89 -6.86 4.76
N VAL A 165 0.38 -6.95 4.40
CA VAL A 165 1.11 -5.89 3.70
C VAL A 165 1.60 -6.44 2.36
N VAL A 166 1.19 -5.81 1.26
CA VAL A 166 1.59 -6.21 -0.09
C VAL A 166 2.69 -5.27 -0.56
N MET A 167 3.86 -5.84 -0.83
CA MET A 167 5.06 -5.16 -1.32
C MET A 167 5.73 -6.00 -2.40
N ASP A 168 5.45 -5.69 -3.66
CA ASP A 168 6.01 -6.42 -4.81
C ASP A 168 7.24 -5.73 -5.41
N GLN A 169 7.94 -4.88 -4.67
CA GLN A 169 9.05 -4.09 -5.21
C GLN A 169 10.43 -4.72 -4.96
N GLY A 170 11.48 -4.07 -5.45
CA GLY A 170 12.88 -4.50 -5.29
C GLY A 170 13.43 -4.40 -3.86
N VAL A 171 14.62 -4.96 -3.65
CA VAL A 171 15.36 -5.01 -2.36
C VAL A 171 15.40 -3.66 -1.64
N GLY A 172 15.69 -2.57 -2.34
CA GLY A 172 15.76 -1.23 -1.74
C GLY A 172 14.43 -0.79 -1.10
N ASN A 173 13.31 -1.05 -1.78
CA ASN A 173 11.97 -0.78 -1.25
C ASN A 173 11.63 -1.68 -0.07
N ALA A 174 12.08 -2.95 -0.10
CA ALA A 174 11.91 -3.85 1.04
C ALA A 174 12.68 -3.34 2.27
N VAL A 175 13.91 -2.84 2.12
CA VAL A 175 14.66 -2.19 3.21
C VAL A 175 13.90 -0.95 3.72
N MET A 176 13.42 -0.09 2.82
CA MET A 176 12.66 1.12 3.18
C MET A 176 11.29 0.84 3.82
N LEU A 177 10.73 -0.36 3.62
CA LEU A 177 9.50 -0.83 4.28
C LEU A 177 9.74 -1.23 5.74
N THR A 178 10.96 -1.68 6.09
CA THR A 178 11.24 -2.23 7.42
C THR A 178 10.92 -1.29 8.60
N PRO A 179 11.11 0.05 8.54
CA PRO A 179 10.65 0.95 9.60
C PRO A 179 9.16 0.82 9.90
N ALA A 180 8.33 0.69 8.86
CA ALA A 180 6.89 0.59 9.01
C ALA A 180 6.47 -0.76 9.63
N LEU A 181 7.16 -1.85 9.26
CA LEU A 181 6.92 -3.17 9.85
C LEU A 181 7.33 -3.22 11.32
N ARG A 182 8.47 -2.57 11.67
CA ARG A 182 8.90 -2.44 13.07
C ARG A 182 7.89 -1.63 13.89
N ALA A 183 7.40 -0.51 13.37
CA ALA A 183 6.37 0.30 14.00
C ALA A 183 5.04 -0.47 14.16
N LEU A 184 4.66 -1.30 13.19
CA LEU A 184 3.49 -2.19 13.32
C LEU A 184 3.69 -3.25 14.39
N LYS A 185 4.88 -3.87 14.49
CA LYS A 185 5.19 -4.84 15.56
C LYS A 185 5.20 -4.19 16.94
N GLU A 186 5.67 -2.95 17.06
CA GLU A 186 5.60 -2.20 18.31
C GLU A 186 4.15 -1.86 18.68
N LEU A 187 3.35 -1.41 17.71
CA LEU A 187 1.94 -1.07 17.92
C LEU A 187 1.09 -2.30 18.27
N LEU A 188 1.36 -3.44 17.61
CA LEU A 188 0.56 -4.67 17.66
C LEU A 188 1.48 -5.89 17.83
N PRO A 189 2.07 -6.10 19.02
CA PRO A 189 3.06 -7.15 19.24
C PRO A 189 2.50 -8.56 18.96
N GLU A 190 1.24 -8.78 19.33
CA GLU A 190 0.52 -10.06 19.17
C GLU A 190 -0.08 -10.28 17.78
N ALA A 191 -0.09 -9.26 16.91
CA ALA A 191 -0.62 -9.43 15.56
C ALA A 191 0.38 -10.19 14.68
N GLU A 192 -0.13 -11.13 13.90
CA GLU A 192 0.59 -11.73 12.80
C GLU A 192 0.60 -10.75 11.63
N ILE A 193 1.79 -10.20 11.34
CA ILE A 193 2.01 -9.36 10.16
C ILE A 193 2.51 -10.27 9.04
N VAL A 194 1.74 -10.33 7.96
CA VAL A 194 2.05 -11.11 6.76
C VAL A 194 2.44 -10.18 5.64
N VAL A 195 3.65 -10.35 5.10
CA VAL A 195 4.14 -9.60 3.95
C VAL A 195 4.08 -10.48 2.71
N LEU A 196 3.26 -10.08 1.74
CA LEU A 196 3.21 -10.68 0.41
C LEU A 196 4.14 -9.90 -0.52
N GLY A 197 5.20 -10.55 -1.02
CA GLY A 197 6.16 -9.91 -1.91
C GLY A 197 7.00 -10.89 -2.72
N ARG A 198 7.95 -10.38 -3.52
CA ARG A 198 8.76 -11.20 -4.44
C ARG A 198 10.14 -11.52 -3.89
N LYS A 199 10.66 -12.71 -4.23
CA LYS A 199 12.08 -13.04 -4.05
C LYS A 199 12.96 -12.37 -5.12
N PRO A 200 14.20 -11.99 -4.80
CA PRO A 200 14.83 -12.11 -3.48
C PRO A 200 14.48 -10.97 -2.52
N SER A 201 13.72 -9.94 -2.93
CA SER A 201 13.47 -8.73 -2.12
C SER A 201 12.97 -9.00 -0.70
N VAL A 202 12.04 -9.94 -0.52
CA VAL A 202 11.46 -10.25 0.78
C VAL A 202 12.41 -10.96 1.74
N GLU A 203 13.56 -11.44 1.27
CA GLU A 203 14.61 -11.99 2.14
C GLU A 203 15.18 -10.92 3.08
N VAL A 204 15.05 -9.62 2.74
CA VAL A 204 15.35 -8.48 3.64
C VAL A 204 14.57 -8.54 4.96
N LEU A 205 13.45 -9.26 4.99
CA LEU A 205 12.57 -9.32 6.15
C LEU A 205 12.91 -10.49 7.09
N ASP A 206 13.92 -11.30 6.75
CA ASP A 206 14.37 -12.42 7.58
C ASP A 206 14.77 -11.93 8.98
N GLY A 207 14.36 -12.65 10.03
CA GLY A 207 14.58 -12.26 11.42
C GLY A 207 13.77 -11.06 11.94
N LEU A 208 12.95 -10.37 11.11
CA LEU A 208 12.17 -9.20 11.54
C LEU A 208 10.90 -9.57 12.33
N GLY A 209 10.58 -10.85 12.46
CA GLY A 209 9.38 -11.32 13.18
C GLY A 209 8.08 -11.10 12.42
N VAL A 210 8.13 -11.11 11.08
CA VAL A 210 6.97 -11.06 10.18
C VAL A 210 6.89 -12.36 9.38
N LYS A 211 5.68 -12.80 9.03
CA LYS A 211 5.48 -13.91 8.09
C LYS A 211 5.66 -13.40 6.67
N VAL A 212 6.42 -14.10 5.84
CA VAL A 212 6.64 -13.76 4.43
C VAL A 212 5.99 -14.81 3.54
N ILE A 213 5.24 -14.36 2.54
CA ILE A 213 4.67 -15.21 1.50
C ILE A 213 4.96 -14.61 0.12
N THR A 214 5.06 -15.44 -0.92
CA THR A 214 5.27 -14.99 -2.31
C THR A 214 4.03 -15.10 -3.18
N GLU A 215 3.06 -15.88 -2.74
CA GLU A 215 1.76 -16.02 -3.37
C GLU A 215 0.68 -16.06 -2.28
N PRO A 216 -0.56 -15.64 -2.57
CA PRO A 216 -1.64 -15.72 -1.59
C PRO A 216 -2.00 -17.18 -1.29
N GLU A 217 -1.86 -17.60 -0.04
CA GLU A 217 -2.27 -18.91 0.46
C GLU A 217 -3.79 -19.11 0.28
N ASP A 218 -4.23 -20.35 0.02
CA ASP A 218 -5.65 -20.69 0.05
C ASP A 218 -6.18 -20.73 1.49
N ASP A 219 -7.51 -20.61 1.65
CA ASP A 219 -8.23 -20.68 2.94
C ASP A 219 -7.70 -19.77 4.05
N THR A 220 -7.09 -18.66 3.65
CA THR A 220 -6.58 -17.63 4.55
C THR A 220 -7.46 -16.38 4.53
N SER A 221 -7.76 -15.84 5.71
CA SER A 221 -8.39 -14.53 5.89
C SER A 221 -7.46 -13.56 6.62
N TYR A 222 -7.62 -12.27 6.33
CA TYR A 222 -6.92 -11.17 6.97
C TYR A 222 -7.95 -10.19 7.53
N ASP A 223 -7.65 -9.57 8.67
CA ASP A 223 -8.53 -8.56 9.26
C ASP A 223 -8.49 -7.28 8.44
N ILE A 224 -7.31 -6.92 7.95
CA ILE A 224 -7.06 -5.75 7.11
C ILE A 224 -5.84 -5.98 6.23
N GLY A 225 -5.83 -5.36 5.04
CA GLY A 225 -4.69 -5.41 4.13
C GLY A 225 -4.32 -4.06 3.56
N PHE A 226 -3.03 -3.89 3.22
CA PHE A 226 -2.48 -2.69 2.63
C PHE A 226 -1.58 -2.99 1.44
N TYR A 227 -1.88 -2.43 0.28
CA TYR A 227 -0.90 -2.25 -0.80
C TYR A 227 -0.01 -1.06 -0.49
N THR A 228 1.31 -1.27 -0.58
CA THR A 228 2.24 -0.14 -0.72
C THR A 228 2.02 0.56 -2.06
N VAL A 229 2.54 1.79 -2.17
CA VAL A 229 2.24 2.72 -3.29
C VAL A 229 2.41 2.06 -4.67
N TRP A 230 3.49 1.29 -4.84
CA TRP A 230 3.92 0.76 -6.13
C TRP A 230 3.47 -0.67 -6.43
N SER A 231 2.59 -1.27 -5.61
CA SER A 231 2.23 -2.70 -5.71
C SER A 231 1.22 -3.08 -6.80
N ALA A 232 1.38 -2.51 -7.98
CA ALA A 232 0.42 -2.64 -9.08
C ALA A 232 0.46 -4.02 -9.76
N ASP A 233 1.60 -4.72 -9.78
CA ASP A 233 1.68 -6.04 -10.41
C ASP A 233 0.85 -7.04 -9.61
N TYR A 234 1.02 -7.05 -8.29
CA TYR A 234 0.28 -7.94 -7.41
C TYR A 234 -1.18 -7.54 -7.27
N GLU A 235 -1.50 -6.25 -7.36
CA GLU A 235 -2.88 -5.79 -7.44
C GLU A 235 -3.59 -6.37 -8.69
N ARG A 236 -2.91 -6.40 -9.84
CA ARG A 236 -3.43 -7.02 -11.07
C ARG A 236 -3.52 -8.55 -10.95
N ALA A 237 -2.48 -9.20 -10.45
CA ALA A 237 -2.40 -10.66 -10.39
C ALA A 237 -3.35 -11.26 -9.33
N PHE A 238 -3.43 -10.65 -8.15
CA PHE A 238 -4.07 -11.25 -6.98
C PHE A 238 -5.21 -10.41 -6.39
N GLY A 239 -5.49 -9.22 -6.93
CA GLY A 239 -6.38 -8.25 -6.29
C GLY A 239 -7.78 -8.77 -5.97
N ARG A 240 -8.39 -9.59 -6.83
CA ARG A 240 -9.71 -10.21 -6.54
C ARG A 240 -9.63 -11.17 -5.35
N LYS A 241 -8.61 -12.04 -5.33
CA LYS A 241 -8.39 -13.01 -4.25
C LYS A 241 -8.11 -12.28 -2.94
N LEU A 242 -7.16 -11.33 -2.95
CA LEU A 242 -6.78 -10.56 -1.76
C LEU A 242 -7.94 -9.72 -1.21
N ARG A 243 -8.78 -9.11 -2.07
CA ARG A 243 -9.98 -8.41 -1.62
C ARG A 243 -10.92 -9.36 -0.88
N LYS A 244 -11.16 -10.57 -1.40
CA LYS A 244 -11.97 -11.58 -0.71
C LYS A 244 -11.34 -12.00 0.63
N GLN A 245 -10.03 -12.25 0.66
CA GLN A 245 -9.32 -12.68 1.88
C GLN A 245 -9.29 -11.61 2.97
N CYS A 246 -9.25 -10.32 2.60
CA CYS A 246 -9.37 -9.22 3.56
C CYS A 246 -10.83 -8.87 3.89
N GLY A 247 -11.80 -9.69 3.44
CA GLY A 247 -13.22 -9.41 3.59
C GLY A 247 -13.63 -8.04 3.04
N GLY A 248 -12.94 -7.55 2.00
CA GLY A 248 -13.05 -6.24 1.35
C GLY A 248 -12.35 -5.07 2.06
N ARG A 249 -11.65 -5.30 3.18
CA ARG A 249 -10.83 -4.30 3.92
C ARG A 249 -9.39 -4.27 3.40
N LEU A 250 -9.24 -4.03 2.11
CA LEU A 250 -7.94 -3.97 1.43
C LEU A 250 -7.72 -2.57 0.85
N TYR A 251 -6.73 -1.87 1.38
CA TYR A 251 -6.50 -0.46 1.11
C TYR A 251 -5.20 -0.23 0.35
N LYS A 252 -5.11 0.88 -0.39
CA LYS A 252 -3.88 1.30 -1.07
C LYS A 252 -3.35 2.57 -0.46
N VAL A 253 -2.10 2.52 0.01
CA VAL A 253 -1.40 3.71 0.51
C VAL A 253 -1.32 4.75 -0.59
N GLN A 254 -1.76 5.98 -0.27
CA GLN A 254 -1.81 7.08 -1.22
C GLN A 254 -0.50 7.87 -1.21
N MET A 255 -0.06 8.28 -2.40
CA MET A 255 1.03 9.23 -2.59
C MET A 255 0.43 10.64 -2.71
N ASP A 256 0.37 11.35 -1.57
CA ASP A 256 -0.25 12.68 -1.50
C ASP A 256 0.74 13.81 -1.81
N ASP A 257 2.02 13.58 -1.52
CA ASP A 257 3.15 14.46 -1.84
C ASP A 257 4.17 13.59 -2.58
N PRO A 258 4.54 13.91 -3.83
CA PRO A 258 5.47 13.09 -4.62
C PRO A 258 6.95 13.22 -4.21
N ASP A 259 7.30 14.22 -3.40
CA ASP A 259 8.68 14.48 -2.97
C ASP A 259 9.01 13.91 -1.58
N LEU A 260 8.00 13.32 -0.94
CA LEU A 260 8.14 12.59 0.31
C LEU A 260 8.99 11.32 0.11
N HIS A 261 9.82 11.00 1.11
CA HIS A 261 10.69 9.83 1.09
C HIS A 261 9.87 8.54 1.02
N GLU A 262 10.34 7.52 0.28
CA GLU A 262 9.55 6.30 0.04
C GLU A 262 9.18 5.57 1.36
N SER A 263 10.12 5.50 2.31
CA SER A 263 9.86 4.96 3.65
C SER A 263 8.75 5.69 4.41
N GLU A 264 8.57 6.98 4.19
CA GLU A 264 7.50 7.74 4.83
C GLU A 264 6.11 7.43 4.25
N TYR A 265 6.02 7.00 2.98
CA TYR A 265 4.76 6.42 2.48
C TYR A 265 4.45 5.12 3.21
N HIS A 266 5.44 4.25 3.42
CA HIS A 266 5.24 3.01 4.16
C HIS A 266 4.82 3.27 5.62
N MET A 267 5.41 4.27 6.27
CA MET A 267 5.04 4.71 7.61
C MET A 267 3.60 5.20 7.73
N LYS A 268 2.92 5.54 6.63
CA LYS A 268 1.47 5.82 6.67
C LYS A 268 0.67 4.63 7.18
N ILE A 269 1.09 3.39 6.91
CA ILE A 269 0.37 2.18 7.36
C ILE A 269 0.25 2.15 8.90
N PRO A 270 1.35 2.08 9.68
CA PRO A 270 1.25 2.08 11.14
C PRO A 270 0.64 3.37 11.69
N ARG A 271 0.90 4.54 11.08
CA ARG A 271 0.31 5.82 11.52
C ARG A 271 -1.22 5.86 11.36
N LEU A 272 -1.75 5.25 10.30
CA LEU A 272 -3.20 5.07 10.10
C LEU A 272 -3.79 4.14 11.17
N MET A 273 -3.03 3.13 11.59
CA MET A 273 -3.43 2.23 12.66
C MET A 273 -3.28 2.86 14.06
N GLY A 274 -2.64 4.01 14.20
CA GLY A 274 -2.54 4.74 15.48
C GLY A 274 -1.13 4.84 16.06
N TYR A 275 -0.11 4.37 15.34
CA TYR A 275 1.28 4.56 15.76
C TYR A 275 1.66 6.04 15.79
N SER A 276 2.13 6.50 16.95
CA SER A 276 2.57 7.89 17.18
C SER A 276 4.03 8.00 17.62
N GLY A 277 4.78 6.89 17.62
CA GLY A 277 6.20 6.87 17.96
C GLY A 277 7.09 7.47 16.87
N PRO A 278 8.40 7.64 17.16
CA PRO A 278 9.38 8.02 16.14
C PRO A 278 9.46 6.96 15.03
N THR A 279 9.88 7.35 13.82
CA THR A 279 10.14 6.37 12.75
C THR A 279 11.29 5.46 13.17
N PRO A 280 11.12 4.12 13.24
CA PRO A 280 12.21 3.21 13.57
C PRO A 280 13.33 3.24 12.53
N GLU A 281 14.56 2.99 12.94
CA GLU A 281 15.68 2.82 12.01
C GLU A 281 15.42 1.67 11.01
N PRO A 282 15.95 1.76 9.77
CA PRO A 282 15.85 0.67 8.81
C PRO A 282 16.53 -0.60 9.34
N TYR A 283 16.02 -1.75 8.93
CA TYR A 283 16.55 -3.07 9.25
C TYR A 283 17.10 -3.74 7.98
N CYS A 284 18.13 -4.54 8.16
CA CYS A 284 18.69 -5.42 7.15
C CYS A 284 19.13 -6.71 7.85
N PRO A 285 18.78 -7.90 7.33
CA PRO A 285 19.08 -9.16 7.98
C PRO A 285 20.57 -9.41 7.89
N LEU A 286 21.17 -9.93 8.95
CA LEU A 286 22.61 -10.18 9.00
C LEU A 286 22.86 -11.66 9.21
N ARG A 287 23.56 -12.28 8.27
CA ARG A 287 24.12 -13.63 8.43
C ARG A 287 25.61 -13.57 8.18
N ASP A 288 26.40 -14.08 9.11
CA ASP A 288 27.84 -14.22 8.91
C ASP A 288 28.14 -15.13 7.72
N VAL A 289 29.14 -14.73 6.93
CA VAL A 289 29.61 -15.45 5.75
C VAL A 289 31.12 -15.43 5.70
N ASP A 290 31.70 -16.47 5.11
CA ASP A 290 33.12 -16.50 4.80
C ASP A 290 33.41 -15.53 3.67
N VAL A 291 34.22 -14.52 3.97
CA VAL A 291 34.72 -13.54 3.00
C VAL A 291 36.15 -13.91 2.59
N PRO A 292 36.57 -13.64 1.34
CA PRO A 292 37.90 -14.01 0.83
C PRO A 292 39.05 -13.09 1.29
N TRP A 293 38.83 -12.23 2.29
CA TRP A 293 39.81 -11.26 2.80
C TRP A 293 40.00 -11.39 4.31
N GLY A 294 41.17 -10.99 4.80
CA GLY A 294 41.48 -10.96 6.23
C GLY A 294 40.81 -9.79 6.97
N GLU A 295 40.73 -9.88 8.31
CA GLU A 295 40.07 -8.85 9.15
C GLU A 295 40.75 -7.47 9.08
N GLU A 296 42.06 -7.43 8.84
CA GLU A 296 42.84 -6.20 8.73
C GLU A 296 42.73 -5.50 7.35
N GLU A 297 42.14 -6.18 6.36
CA GLU A 297 42.05 -5.65 5.01
C GLU A 297 40.97 -4.56 4.90
N LYS A 298 41.34 -3.39 4.37
CA LYS A 298 40.40 -2.28 4.14
C LYS A 298 39.66 -2.50 2.83
N VAL A 299 38.55 -3.23 2.90
CA VAL A 299 37.73 -3.57 1.72
C VAL A 299 36.62 -2.55 1.49
N VAL A 300 36.57 -2.02 0.26
CA VAL A 300 35.49 -1.15 -0.24
C VAL A 300 34.57 -1.98 -1.13
N ALA A 301 33.27 -2.00 -0.80
CA ALA A 301 32.25 -2.61 -1.63
C ALA A 301 31.85 -1.65 -2.77
N LEU A 302 31.89 -2.15 -4.00
CA LEU A 302 31.37 -1.47 -5.19
C LEU A 302 30.14 -2.22 -5.72
N SER A 303 29.10 -1.48 -6.11
CA SER A 303 27.92 -2.05 -6.74
C SER A 303 27.34 -1.13 -7.81
N ASP A 304 27.05 -1.69 -8.98
CA ASP A 304 26.37 -1.03 -10.10
C ASP A 304 24.95 -1.60 -10.35
N THR A 305 24.43 -2.38 -9.40
CA THR A 305 23.19 -3.15 -9.57
C THR A 305 22.01 -2.26 -9.95
N THR A 306 21.25 -2.69 -10.96
CA THR A 306 20.02 -2.04 -11.40
C THR A 306 19.17 -3.06 -12.16
N LEU A 307 17.89 -2.74 -12.38
CA LEU A 307 17.03 -3.57 -13.21
C LEU A 307 17.60 -3.67 -14.64
N ASP A 308 17.58 -4.87 -15.20
CA ASP A 308 18.02 -5.09 -16.59
C ASP A 308 16.95 -4.64 -17.59
N HIS A 309 16.76 -3.32 -17.65
CA HIS A 309 15.80 -2.66 -18.51
C HIS A 309 16.42 -1.34 -19.01
N PRO A 310 16.31 -0.97 -20.29
CA PRO A 310 16.96 0.21 -20.87
C PRO A 310 16.75 1.48 -20.03
N ALA A 311 15.50 1.73 -19.60
CA ALA A 311 15.17 2.90 -18.78
C ALA A 311 15.91 2.96 -17.43
N TRP A 312 16.39 1.84 -16.90
CA TRP A 312 17.07 1.75 -15.61
C TRP A 312 18.60 1.62 -15.74
N ARG A 313 19.12 1.30 -16.94
CA ARG A 313 20.57 1.24 -17.22
C ARG A 313 21.25 2.60 -17.07
N ARG A 314 20.55 3.70 -17.35
CA ARG A 314 21.04 5.08 -17.16
C ARG A 314 21.35 5.48 -15.71
N LYS A 315 20.97 4.65 -14.71
CA LYS A 315 21.38 4.82 -13.32
C LYS A 315 22.82 4.38 -13.08
N ARG A 316 23.42 3.59 -13.98
CA ARG A 316 24.79 3.11 -13.85
C ARG A 316 25.76 4.24 -14.11
N TRP A 317 26.76 4.32 -13.23
CA TRP A 317 27.88 5.22 -13.41
C TRP A 317 28.99 4.46 -14.14
N PRO A 318 29.48 4.93 -15.30
CA PRO A 318 30.38 4.14 -16.14
C PRO A 318 31.80 3.99 -15.56
N TYR A 319 32.17 4.80 -14.56
CA TYR A 319 33.55 4.94 -14.10
C TYR A 319 33.92 4.06 -12.88
N PHE A 320 33.19 2.95 -12.65
CA PHE A 320 33.48 2.06 -11.52
C PHE A 320 34.84 1.35 -11.64
N LYS A 321 35.29 1.02 -12.87
CA LYS A 321 36.60 0.39 -13.11
C LYS A 321 37.73 1.35 -12.72
N GLU A 322 37.65 2.60 -13.17
CA GLU A 322 38.62 3.66 -12.87
C GLU A 322 38.65 3.98 -11.37
N LEU A 323 37.47 4.01 -10.73
CA LEU A 323 37.38 4.16 -9.28
C LEU A 323 38.08 3.00 -8.55
N ALA A 324 37.89 1.75 -9.00
CA ALA A 324 38.53 0.60 -8.39
C ALA A 324 40.07 0.71 -8.45
N TRP A 325 40.63 1.11 -9.60
CA TRP A 325 42.07 1.40 -9.70
C TRP A 325 42.52 2.47 -8.71
N LYS A 326 41.78 3.58 -8.60
CA LYS A 326 42.11 4.66 -7.64
C LYS A 326 42.01 4.25 -6.18
N LEU A 327 41.15 3.30 -5.84
CA LEU A 327 41.06 2.71 -4.51
C LEU A 327 42.26 1.80 -4.22
N VAL A 328 42.62 0.93 -5.18
CA VAL A 328 43.79 0.04 -5.06
C VAL A 328 45.10 0.82 -4.96
N GLU A 329 45.29 1.88 -5.75
CA GLU A 329 46.42 2.82 -5.64
C GLU A 329 46.56 3.44 -4.23
N ARG A 330 45.45 3.53 -3.48
CA ARG A 330 45.40 4.08 -2.12
C ARG A 330 45.47 3.01 -1.03
N GLY A 331 45.72 1.76 -1.40
CA GLY A 331 45.86 0.63 -0.48
C GLY A 331 44.54 0.01 -0.02
N TYR A 332 43.41 0.33 -0.67
CA TYR A 332 42.15 -0.37 -0.43
C TYR A 332 42.05 -1.62 -1.30
N LYS A 333 41.34 -2.63 -0.80
CA LYS A 333 40.86 -3.74 -1.63
C LYS A 333 39.43 -3.45 -2.08
N VAL A 334 39.01 -4.10 -3.17
CA VAL A 334 37.70 -3.87 -3.78
C VAL A 334 36.92 -5.16 -3.81
N ALA A 335 35.70 -5.13 -3.29
CA ALA A 335 34.73 -6.22 -3.42
C ALA A 335 33.57 -5.80 -4.31
N LEU A 336 33.18 -6.66 -5.25
CA LEU A 336 32.05 -6.42 -6.14
C LEU A 336 30.78 -7.07 -5.57
N ILE A 337 29.75 -6.27 -5.33
CA ILE A 337 28.47 -6.69 -4.74
C ILE A 337 27.35 -6.55 -5.78
N GLY A 338 26.59 -7.62 -6.00
CA GLY A 338 25.48 -7.64 -6.95
C GLY A 338 24.85 -9.03 -7.05
N GLY A 339 23.77 -9.14 -7.81
CA GLY A 339 23.03 -10.40 -7.94
C GLY A 339 23.54 -11.30 -9.08
N PRO A 340 22.88 -12.44 -9.33
CA PRO A 340 23.20 -13.34 -10.44
C PRO A 340 23.20 -12.64 -11.81
N SER A 341 22.32 -11.65 -12.02
CA SER A 341 22.27 -10.87 -13.26
C SER A 341 23.50 -9.97 -13.45
N GLU A 342 24.11 -9.47 -12.38
CA GLU A 342 25.41 -8.78 -12.44
C GLU A 342 26.53 -9.78 -12.74
N ALA A 343 26.51 -10.95 -12.10
CA ALA A 343 27.51 -11.99 -12.29
C ALA A 343 27.55 -12.48 -13.74
N ALA A 344 26.39 -12.70 -14.37
CA ALA A 344 26.27 -13.18 -15.74
C ALA A 344 26.81 -12.21 -16.80
N ARG A 345 26.90 -10.91 -16.49
CA ARG A 345 27.43 -9.88 -17.40
C ARG A 345 28.81 -9.38 -17.01
N PHE A 346 29.39 -9.91 -15.94
CA PHE A 346 30.64 -9.41 -15.41
C PHE A 346 31.79 -9.78 -16.35
N ASP A 347 32.51 -8.75 -16.78
CA ASP A 347 33.72 -8.87 -17.56
C ASP A 347 34.90 -8.40 -16.70
N PRO A 348 35.85 -9.30 -16.35
CA PRO A 348 37.02 -8.94 -15.56
C PRO A 348 38.02 -8.06 -16.31
N GLU A 349 37.94 -7.95 -17.63
CA GLU A 349 38.89 -7.16 -18.42
C GLU A 349 38.93 -5.69 -17.94
N GLY A 350 40.13 -5.19 -17.68
CA GLY A 350 40.37 -3.81 -17.24
C GLY A 350 40.08 -3.52 -15.75
N TRP A 351 39.59 -4.49 -14.97
CA TRP A 351 39.54 -4.35 -13.51
C TRP A 351 40.91 -4.60 -12.88
N PRO A 352 41.24 -3.96 -11.73
CA PRO A 352 42.33 -4.43 -10.87
C PRO A 352 41.96 -5.77 -10.23
N GLU A 353 42.84 -6.32 -9.38
CA GLU A 353 42.49 -7.45 -8.52
C GLU A 353 41.29 -7.08 -7.63
N VAL A 354 40.20 -7.85 -7.73
CA VAL A 354 38.95 -7.63 -6.99
C VAL A 354 38.45 -8.92 -6.35
N TYR A 355 37.79 -8.80 -5.20
CA TYR A 355 36.97 -9.86 -4.65
C TYR A 355 35.61 -9.87 -5.36
N ASN A 356 35.46 -10.76 -6.32
CA ASN A 356 34.19 -10.92 -7.01
C ASN A 356 33.18 -11.70 -6.14
N LEU A 357 32.18 -10.99 -5.60
CA LEU A 357 31.08 -11.59 -4.82
C LEU A 357 29.74 -11.52 -5.56
N LEU A 358 29.75 -11.20 -6.86
CA LEU A 358 28.53 -11.08 -7.66
C LEU A 358 27.79 -12.43 -7.68
N GLY A 359 26.52 -12.43 -7.28
CA GLY A 359 25.67 -13.62 -7.24
C GLY A 359 26.12 -14.70 -6.26
N ARG A 360 27.09 -14.41 -5.38
CA ARG A 360 27.68 -15.41 -4.48
C ARG A 360 26.82 -15.73 -3.26
N TYR A 361 26.08 -14.75 -2.76
CA TYR A 361 25.27 -14.88 -1.54
C TYR A 361 23.82 -14.47 -1.80
N ASP A 362 22.93 -15.01 -0.96
CA ASP A 362 21.57 -14.49 -0.78
C ASP A 362 21.59 -13.12 -0.08
N ILE A 363 20.42 -12.54 0.18
CA ILE A 363 20.34 -11.21 0.81
C ILE A 363 20.98 -11.17 2.20
N PRO A 364 20.68 -12.08 3.16
CA PRO A 364 21.32 -12.07 4.48
C PRO A 364 22.84 -12.28 4.42
N GLY A 365 23.33 -13.12 3.51
CA GLY A 365 24.77 -13.32 3.33
C GLY A 365 25.47 -12.12 2.68
N THR A 366 24.82 -11.47 1.72
CA THR A 366 25.31 -10.22 1.13
C THR A 366 25.42 -9.12 2.18
N ALA A 367 24.44 -9.03 3.09
CA ALA A 367 24.52 -8.12 4.23
C ALA A 367 25.68 -8.46 5.18
N GLY A 368 25.95 -9.74 5.43
CA GLY A 368 27.14 -10.20 6.15
C GLY A 368 28.45 -9.71 5.53
N ALA A 369 28.60 -9.90 4.22
CA ALA A 369 29.76 -9.42 3.48
C ALA A 369 29.89 -7.88 3.52
N LEU A 370 28.78 -7.16 3.30
CA LEU A 370 28.75 -5.69 3.37
C LEU A 370 29.16 -5.16 4.75
N LYS A 371 28.74 -5.83 5.82
CA LYS A 371 29.07 -5.42 7.20
C LYS A 371 30.57 -5.49 7.49
N ARG A 372 31.30 -6.36 6.79
CA ARG A 372 32.77 -6.50 6.87
C ARG A 372 33.53 -5.51 5.97
N CYS A 373 32.85 -4.70 5.17
CA CYS A 373 33.47 -3.66 4.36
C CYS A 373 33.58 -2.35 5.16
N CYS A 374 34.67 -1.60 4.94
CA CYS A 374 34.87 -0.31 5.60
C CYS A 374 34.09 0.83 4.93
N LEU A 375 33.66 0.63 3.69
CA LEU A 375 32.96 1.61 2.86
C LEU A 375 32.13 0.91 1.78
N PHE A 376 30.97 1.45 1.46
CA PHE A 376 30.20 1.12 0.27
C PHE A 376 30.15 2.32 -0.68
N ILE A 377 30.35 2.05 -1.98
CA ILE A 377 30.13 3.02 -3.05
C ILE A 377 29.30 2.37 -4.15
N GLY A 378 28.16 2.96 -4.50
CA GLY A 378 27.32 2.40 -5.55
C GLY A 378 26.35 3.40 -6.16
N ASN A 379 25.57 2.97 -7.12
CA ASN A 379 24.40 3.72 -7.59
C ASN A 379 23.20 3.53 -6.66
N ASP A 380 22.17 4.37 -6.83
CA ASP A 380 20.84 4.19 -6.22
C ASP A 380 20.30 2.77 -6.52
N SER A 381 20.42 1.85 -5.56
CA SER A 381 20.24 0.41 -5.75
C SER A 381 20.00 -0.31 -4.43
N GLY A 382 19.47 -1.55 -4.49
CA GLY A 382 19.23 -2.38 -3.30
C GLY A 382 20.43 -2.50 -2.34
N PRO A 383 21.64 -2.84 -2.84
CA PRO A 383 22.84 -2.89 -2.01
C PRO A 383 23.18 -1.58 -1.28
N ALA A 384 22.89 -0.42 -1.88
CA ALA A 384 23.09 0.88 -1.22
C ALA A 384 22.15 1.06 -0.01
N HIS A 385 20.89 0.65 -0.13
CA HIS A 385 19.95 0.65 0.99
C HIS A 385 20.36 -0.32 2.09
N MET A 386 20.84 -1.53 1.72
CA MET A 386 21.35 -2.50 2.69
C MET A 386 22.56 -1.95 3.45
N ALA A 387 23.55 -1.38 2.75
CA ALA A 387 24.73 -0.78 3.37
C ALA A 387 24.36 0.36 4.33
N GLY A 388 23.44 1.23 3.93
CA GLY A 388 22.90 2.31 4.78
C GLY A 388 22.27 1.76 6.06
N ALA A 389 21.39 0.76 5.95
CA ALA A 389 20.71 0.12 7.08
C ALA A 389 21.67 -0.62 8.03
N LEU A 390 22.73 -1.23 7.50
CA LEU A 390 23.80 -1.84 8.29
C LEU A 390 24.73 -0.81 8.96
N GLY A 391 24.52 0.48 8.68
CA GLY A 391 25.33 1.58 9.17
C GLY A 391 26.72 1.64 8.53
N VAL A 392 26.97 0.94 7.43
CA VAL A 392 28.24 1.02 6.69
C VAL A 392 28.35 2.41 6.07
N PRO A 393 29.50 3.11 6.15
CA PRO A 393 29.69 4.37 5.43
C PRO A 393 29.34 4.18 3.96
N THR A 394 28.42 4.98 3.44
CA THR A 394 27.78 4.72 2.14
C THR A 394 27.82 5.98 1.30
N PHE A 395 28.48 5.92 0.14
CA PHE A 395 28.36 6.92 -0.91
C PHE A 395 27.49 6.38 -2.03
N VAL A 396 26.45 7.12 -2.38
CA VAL A 396 25.49 6.68 -3.40
C VAL A 396 25.40 7.71 -4.52
N PHE A 397 25.58 7.24 -5.75
CA PHE A 397 25.48 8.05 -6.94
C PHE A 397 24.03 8.17 -7.41
N PHE A 398 23.59 9.41 -7.55
CA PHE A 398 22.33 9.79 -8.15
C PHE A 398 22.57 10.54 -9.47
N GLY A 399 21.69 10.31 -10.42
CA GLY A 399 21.65 11.06 -11.67
C GLY A 399 20.20 11.34 -12.05
N PRO A 400 19.56 10.43 -12.79
CA PRO A 400 18.20 10.66 -13.29
C PRO A 400 17.11 10.28 -12.27
N THR A 401 17.45 9.89 -11.04
CA THR A 401 16.48 9.57 -9.99
C THR A 401 16.46 10.64 -8.89
N ARG A 402 15.31 10.77 -8.22
CA ARG A 402 15.12 11.76 -7.15
C ARG A 402 15.77 11.29 -5.85
N ILE A 403 16.69 12.11 -5.33
CA ILE A 403 17.42 11.85 -4.07
C ILE A 403 16.47 11.86 -2.88
N SER A 404 15.64 12.90 -2.75
CA SER A 404 14.72 13.07 -1.61
C SER A 404 13.80 11.87 -1.39
N LYS A 405 13.49 11.16 -2.47
CA LYS A 405 12.58 10.01 -2.45
C LYS A 405 13.27 8.68 -2.16
N ASN A 406 14.50 8.48 -2.63
CA ASN A 406 15.15 7.16 -2.69
C ASN A 406 16.51 7.10 -2.01
N ILE A 407 16.92 8.14 -1.28
CA ILE A 407 18.20 8.09 -0.56
C ILE A 407 18.18 6.92 0.45
N PRO A 408 19.24 6.10 0.52
CA PRO A 408 19.37 5.11 1.59
C PRO A 408 19.22 5.75 2.97
N LEU A 409 18.44 5.09 3.82
CA LEU A 409 18.35 5.45 5.23
C LEU A 409 19.59 4.95 5.96
N GLY A 410 20.14 5.78 6.84
CA GLY A 410 21.26 5.40 7.70
C GLY A 410 22.13 6.60 8.11
N PRO A 411 22.82 6.52 9.25
CA PRO A 411 23.52 7.66 9.85
C PRO A 411 24.77 8.11 9.08
N ARG A 412 25.29 7.26 8.18
CA ARG A 412 26.54 7.49 7.43
C ARG A 412 26.35 7.44 5.90
N VAL A 413 25.18 7.85 5.42
CA VAL A 413 24.85 7.90 3.99
C VAL A 413 25.15 9.30 3.43
N ARG A 414 25.83 9.35 2.27
CA ARG A 414 26.09 10.58 1.51
C ARG A 414 25.69 10.38 0.06
N ALA A 415 24.80 11.22 -0.43
CA ALA A 415 24.45 11.24 -1.85
C ALA A 415 25.44 12.10 -2.63
N ILE A 416 25.95 11.57 -3.74
CA ILE A 416 26.68 12.32 -4.75
C ILE A 416 25.74 12.39 -5.95
N SER A 417 25.40 13.60 -6.41
CA SER A 417 24.45 13.77 -7.50
C SER A 417 24.97 14.68 -8.58
N LYS A 418 24.66 14.32 -9.83
CA LYS A 418 24.69 15.24 -10.96
C LYS A 418 23.25 15.63 -11.25
N ASN A 419 22.94 16.92 -11.20
CA ASN A 419 21.59 17.40 -11.52
C ASN A 419 21.31 17.16 -13.00
N LEU A 420 20.58 16.09 -13.33
CA LEU A 420 20.24 15.72 -14.70
C LEU A 420 18.81 16.15 -15.04
N PRO A 421 18.55 16.64 -16.27
CA PRO A 421 17.20 17.04 -16.71
C PRO A 421 16.14 15.93 -16.62
N CYS A 422 16.57 14.67 -16.53
CA CYS A 422 15.69 13.48 -16.48
C CYS A 422 15.11 13.18 -15.09
N SER A 423 15.64 13.78 -14.00
CA SER A 423 15.18 13.51 -12.63
C SER A 423 13.68 13.74 -12.40
N PRO A 424 13.04 14.79 -12.99
CA PRO A 424 11.60 14.97 -12.92
C PRO A 424 10.79 13.84 -13.56
N CYS A 425 11.34 13.13 -14.55
CA CYS A 425 10.63 12.14 -15.36
C CYS A 425 10.41 10.79 -14.65
N GLN A 426 11.12 10.47 -13.55
CA GLN A 426 11.17 9.14 -12.91
C GLN A 426 9.82 8.44 -12.68
N TYR A 427 8.74 9.20 -12.46
CA TYR A 427 7.40 8.66 -12.19
C TYR A 427 6.37 9.10 -13.23
N THR A 428 6.82 9.32 -14.46
CA THR A 428 5.97 9.69 -15.59
C THR A 428 6.08 8.63 -16.69
N PRO A 429 5.06 8.45 -17.56
CA PRO A 429 5.17 7.57 -18.72
C PRO A 429 6.36 7.87 -19.64
N ARG A 430 6.88 9.11 -19.60
CA ARG A 430 8.09 9.50 -20.34
C ARG A 430 9.35 8.78 -19.86
N TRP A 431 9.39 8.26 -18.63
CA TRP A 431 10.54 7.52 -18.13
C TRP A 431 10.84 6.29 -18.97
N GLU A 432 9.80 5.49 -19.21
CA GLU A 432 9.88 4.21 -19.94
C GLU A 432 10.02 4.42 -21.44
N ALA A 433 9.42 5.48 -21.98
CA ALA A 433 9.50 5.82 -23.40
C ALA A 433 10.83 6.48 -23.83
N CYS A 434 11.65 6.93 -22.87
CA CYS A 434 12.93 7.57 -23.14
C CYS A 434 14.03 6.51 -23.26
N GLY A 435 14.51 6.26 -24.48
CA GLY A 435 15.66 5.40 -24.78
C GLY A 435 16.98 6.05 -24.40
#